data_AF-A0A9P0BV10-F1
#
_entry.id   AF-A0A9P0BV10-F1
#
_cell.length_a   1.000
_cell.length_b   1.000
_cell.length_c   1.000
_cell.angle_alpha   90.00
_cell.angle_beta   90.00
_cell.angle_gamma   90.00
#
_symmetry.space_group_name_H-M   'P 1'
#
loop_
_entity.id
_entity.type
_entity.pdbx_description
1 polymer ?
#
loop_
_entity_poly.entity_id
_entity_poly.type
_entity_poly.pdbx_seq_one_letter_code
_entity_poly.pdbx_strand_id
1 'polypeptide(L)'
;MNFIHGIIIYVFIINVCVVARGLHEGHGHAERTAHHGAHGRHMSASHAHYTYHPPRYIAFTCRHCTSAEIYPVYRLTPPAYVYAYKDSGSRYRDILTGLSLYNLGRAAHIGWFHTHQYTVRPEERCSLQVIEKAHFEEFEFPCFMISSFIETGGKKPSNKTRLVDIASSQINVKPFIRDTGPPLEVTKDQECVLWHNLTTQKERNHVPCALLKEYANTVKPAGVPVYIWLPTLLGTVIAVYLCCECFCKNKEKEVVKEEAPLNELRVPGYCASY
;
A
#
# COMPACT_ATOMS: atom_id res chain seq x y z
N MET A 1 -17.22 31.54 29.96
CA MET A 1 -17.29 31.15 28.53
C MET A 1 -17.80 29.74 28.47
N ASN A 2 -19.00 29.55 27.90
CA ASN A 2 -19.72 28.28 27.98
C ASN A 2 -18.99 27.18 27.19
N PHE A 3 -18.95 25.97 27.73
CA PHE A 3 -18.36 24.76 27.12
C PHE A 3 -18.77 24.57 25.64
N ILE A 4 -20.00 24.97 25.31
CA ILE A 4 -20.54 24.96 23.95
C ILE A 4 -19.73 25.86 23.00
N HIS A 5 -19.27 27.03 23.45
CA HIS A 5 -18.40 27.88 22.63
C HIS A 5 -17.01 27.26 22.41
N GLY A 6 -16.47 26.52 23.38
CA GLY A 6 -15.21 25.80 23.22
C GLY A 6 -15.32 24.69 22.17
N ILE A 7 -16.40 23.91 22.20
CA ILE A 7 -16.66 22.86 21.22
C ILE A 7 -16.89 23.45 19.83
N ILE A 8 -17.67 24.52 19.71
CA ILE A 8 -17.92 25.16 18.42
C ILE A 8 -16.62 25.69 17.82
N ILE A 9 -15.77 26.37 18.61
CA ILE A 9 -14.47 26.86 18.13
C ILE A 9 -13.55 25.70 17.73
N TYR A 10 -13.52 24.62 18.50
CA TYR A 10 -12.68 23.45 18.20
C TYR A 10 -13.12 22.75 16.91
N VAL A 11 -14.44 22.54 16.72
CA VAL A 11 -15.00 21.97 15.48
C VAL A 11 -14.77 22.91 14.29
N PHE A 12 -14.86 24.23 14.50
CA PHE A 12 -14.60 25.21 13.45
C PHE A 12 -13.12 25.22 13.03
N ILE A 13 -12.18 25.14 13.98
CA ILE A 13 -10.75 25.07 13.68
C ILE A 13 -10.42 23.78 12.92
N ILE A 14 -10.98 22.63 13.34
CA ILE A 14 -10.78 21.37 12.62
C ILE A 14 -11.35 21.44 11.20
N ASN A 15 -12.58 21.95 11.03
CA ASN A 15 -13.18 22.09 9.70
C ASN A 15 -12.42 23.08 8.81
N VAL A 16 -11.95 24.21 9.34
CA VAL A 16 -11.14 25.18 8.59
C VAL A 16 -9.79 24.58 8.19
N CYS A 17 -9.13 23.80 9.05
CA CYS A 17 -7.89 23.11 8.71
C CYS A 17 -8.09 21.96 7.69
N VAL A 18 -9.27 21.33 7.68
CA VAL A 18 -9.62 20.29 6.70
C VAL A 18 -10.00 20.91 5.35
N VAL A 19 -10.71 22.04 5.33
CA VAL A 19 -11.14 22.73 4.10
C VAL A 19 -10.01 23.55 3.47
N ALA A 20 -9.11 24.14 4.26
CA ALA A 20 -7.95 24.88 3.74
C ALA A 20 -6.92 23.98 3.02
N ARG A 21 -7.00 22.65 3.18
CA ARG A 21 -6.21 21.69 2.39
C ARG A 21 -6.79 21.43 0.99
N GLY A 22 -7.97 21.95 0.67
CA GLY A 22 -8.63 21.80 -0.63
C GLY A 22 -8.39 22.94 -1.63
N LEU A 23 -7.76 24.05 -1.23
CA LEU A 23 -7.59 25.24 -2.07
C LEU A 23 -6.14 25.73 -2.06
N HIS A 24 -5.29 25.02 -2.80
CA HIS A 24 -4.07 25.60 -3.35
C HIS A 24 -4.05 25.32 -4.85
N GLU A 25 -4.90 26.05 -5.59
CA GLU A 25 -4.67 26.32 -7.01
C GLU A 25 -3.43 27.21 -7.13
N GLY A 26 -2.32 26.59 -7.51
CA GLY A 26 -1.10 27.31 -7.87
C GLY A 26 -1.24 27.94 -9.25
N HIS A 27 -1.40 29.27 -9.28
CA HIS A 27 -1.07 30.11 -10.43
C HIS A 27 0.45 30.15 -10.60
N GLY A 28 0.95 29.46 -11.63
CA GLY A 28 2.34 29.54 -12.08
C GLY A 28 2.43 30.32 -13.39
N HIS A 29 2.98 31.53 -13.31
CA HIS A 29 3.29 32.39 -14.46
C HIS A 29 4.27 31.70 -15.41
N ALA A 30 3.99 31.85 -16.70
CA ALA A 30 4.83 31.43 -17.80
C ALA A 30 6.05 32.35 -17.94
N GLU A 31 7.25 31.76 -17.94
CA GLU A 31 8.41 32.38 -18.56
C GLU A 31 9.05 31.37 -19.53
N ARG A 32 9.16 31.82 -20.78
CA ARG A 32 9.64 31.05 -21.91
C ARG A 32 11.15 30.94 -21.84
N THR A 33 11.68 29.72 -21.87
CA THR A 33 12.98 29.48 -22.49
C THR A 33 12.94 28.12 -23.17
N ALA A 34 13.01 28.16 -24.50
CA ALA A 34 12.93 27.01 -25.37
C ALA A 34 14.27 26.28 -25.38
N HIS A 35 14.30 25.04 -24.89
CA HIS A 35 15.27 24.04 -25.32
C HIS A 35 14.57 22.68 -25.48
N HIS A 36 14.74 22.10 -26.66
CA HIS A 36 14.16 20.84 -27.10
C HIS A 36 14.69 19.66 -26.27
N GLY A 37 13.78 18.92 -25.63
CA GLY A 37 14.05 17.62 -25.03
C GLY A 37 12.72 16.92 -24.74
N ALA A 38 12.44 15.82 -25.42
CA ALA A 38 11.22 15.04 -25.27
C ALA A 38 11.15 14.40 -23.86
N HIS A 39 10.67 15.16 -22.88
CA HIS A 39 10.39 14.65 -21.55
C HIS A 39 8.98 14.06 -21.53
N GLY A 40 8.92 12.72 -21.54
CA GLY A 40 7.73 12.00 -21.12
C GLY A 40 7.35 12.47 -19.72
N ARG A 41 6.14 13.04 -19.57
CA ARG A 41 5.59 13.37 -18.27
C ARG A 41 5.58 12.09 -17.43
N HIS A 42 6.46 12.02 -16.43
CA HIS A 42 6.34 11.05 -15.36
C HIS A 42 5.03 11.37 -14.63
N MET A 43 3.93 10.75 -15.07
CA MET A 43 2.81 10.52 -14.18
C MET A 43 3.30 9.52 -13.14
N SER A 44 3.91 10.04 -12.08
CA SER A 44 3.75 9.43 -10.77
C SER A 44 2.27 9.59 -10.46
N ALA A 45 1.47 8.58 -10.84
CA ALA A 45 0.20 8.39 -10.18
C ALA A 45 0.54 8.36 -8.68
N SER A 46 0.18 9.44 -7.99
CA SER A 46 0.45 9.60 -6.56
C SER A 46 -0.39 8.55 -5.85
N HIS A 47 0.16 7.33 -5.69
CA HIS A 47 -0.42 6.29 -4.86
C HIS A 47 -0.19 6.68 -3.41
N ALA A 48 -0.90 7.72 -2.95
CA ALA A 48 -0.74 8.34 -1.64
C ALA A 48 -0.97 7.37 -0.47
N HIS A 49 -1.49 6.17 -0.76
CA HIS A 49 -1.85 5.16 0.22
C HIS A 49 -0.82 4.05 0.40
N TYR A 50 0.25 3.97 -0.41
CA TYR A 50 1.25 2.91 -0.28
C TYR A 50 2.68 3.40 -0.44
N THR A 51 3.59 2.78 0.31
CA THR A 51 5.04 3.06 0.27
C THR A 51 5.81 1.75 0.12
N TYR A 52 6.80 1.77 -0.75
CA TYR A 52 7.68 0.63 -0.99
C TYR A 52 8.94 0.71 -0.12
N HIS A 53 9.19 -0.31 0.67
CA HIS A 53 10.34 -0.42 1.57
C HIS A 53 11.16 -1.68 1.23
N PRO A 54 12.08 -1.60 0.24
CA PRO A 54 12.84 -2.76 -0.19
C PRO A 54 13.83 -3.21 0.91
N PRO A 55 13.78 -4.47 1.37
CA PRO A 55 14.79 -5.01 2.26
C PRO A 55 16.14 -5.16 1.54
N ARG A 56 17.21 -5.44 2.29
CA ARG A 56 18.53 -5.70 1.69
C ARG A 56 18.54 -6.96 0.81
N TYR A 57 17.81 -7.98 1.25
CA TYR A 57 17.59 -9.22 0.54
C TYR A 57 16.33 -9.86 1.11
N ILE A 58 15.73 -10.78 0.34
CA ILE A 58 14.67 -11.65 0.84
C ILE A 58 15.27 -13.05 0.91
N ALA A 59 15.45 -13.56 2.12
CA ALA A 59 15.83 -14.94 2.34
C ALA A 59 14.56 -15.75 2.57
N PHE A 60 14.32 -16.77 1.74
CA PHE A 60 13.10 -17.57 1.80
C PHE A 60 13.43 -19.05 1.69
N THR A 61 12.83 -19.85 2.58
CA THR A 61 12.98 -21.32 2.57
C THR A 61 11.78 -21.92 1.88
N CYS A 62 11.98 -22.52 0.69
CA CYS A 62 10.92 -23.21 -0.01
C CYS A 62 10.51 -24.50 0.73
N ARG A 63 9.29 -24.99 0.47
CA ARG A 63 8.73 -26.19 1.12
C ARG A 63 9.62 -27.44 0.98
N HIS A 64 10.23 -27.60 -0.19
CA HIS A 64 11.10 -28.73 -0.52
C HIS A 64 12.59 -28.41 -0.37
N CYS A 65 12.92 -27.23 0.16
CA CYS A 65 14.29 -26.76 0.33
C CYS A 65 14.80 -27.07 1.74
N THR A 66 16.06 -27.48 1.83
CA THR A 66 16.74 -27.72 3.12
C THR A 66 17.33 -26.44 3.72
N SER A 67 17.52 -25.39 2.92
CA SER A 67 18.09 -24.11 3.32
C SER A 67 17.33 -22.92 2.75
N ALA A 68 17.46 -21.76 3.38
CA ALA A 68 16.94 -20.50 2.85
C ALA A 68 17.75 -20.08 1.62
N GLU A 69 17.07 -19.68 0.55
CA GLU A 69 17.65 -19.12 -0.66
C GLU A 69 17.48 -17.59 -0.67
N ILE A 70 18.43 -16.88 -1.26
CA ILE A 70 18.41 -15.42 -1.38
C ILE A 70 17.78 -15.03 -2.71
N TYR A 71 16.73 -14.23 -2.67
CA TYR A 71 16.00 -13.75 -3.85
C TYR A 71 16.29 -12.26 -4.16
N PRO A 72 16.28 -11.88 -5.46
CA PRO A 72 16.63 -10.53 -5.88
C PRO A 72 15.53 -9.51 -5.57
N VAL A 73 15.92 -8.39 -4.95
CA VAL A 73 14.99 -7.33 -4.55
C VAL A 73 15.14 -6.13 -5.48
N TYR A 74 14.03 -5.64 -6.02
CA TYR A 74 14.01 -4.40 -6.79
C TYR A 74 14.32 -3.20 -5.86
N ARG A 75 15.29 -2.35 -6.22
CA ARG A 75 15.78 -1.30 -5.30
C ARG A 75 15.23 0.10 -5.58
N LEU A 76 14.73 0.32 -6.79
CA LEU A 76 14.20 1.61 -7.18
C LEU A 76 12.72 1.71 -6.81
N THR A 77 12.15 2.90 -6.97
CA THR A 77 10.70 3.11 -6.83
C THR A 77 9.95 2.25 -7.84
N PRO A 78 9.02 1.37 -7.40
CA PRO A 78 8.21 0.56 -8.30
C PRO A 78 7.35 1.41 -9.24
N PRO A 79 7.07 0.92 -10.45
CA PRO A 79 6.12 1.57 -11.35
C PRO A 79 4.70 1.61 -10.78
N ALA A 80 3.88 2.54 -11.28
CA ALA A 80 2.51 2.78 -10.81
C ALA A 80 1.63 1.51 -10.78
N TYR A 81 1.79 0.61 -11.75
CA TYR A 81 0.96 -0.59 -11.83
C TYR A 81 1.14 -1.54 -10.63
N VAL A 82 2.31 -1.52 -9.96
CA VAL A 82 2.56 -2.34 -8.77
C VAL A 82 1.65 -1.90 -7.63
N TYR A 83 1.54 -0.59 -7.43
CA TYR A 83 0.61 -0.01 -6.44
C TYR A 83 -0.83 -0.17 -6.88
N ALA A 84 -1.13 -0.08 -8.17
CA ALA A 84 -2.47 -0.34 -8.69
C ALA A 84 -2.94 -1.76 -8.40
N TYR A 85 -2.07 -2.78 -8.48
CA TYR A 85 -2.41 -4.13 -8.04
C TYR A 85 -2.65 -4.21 -6.54
N LYS A 86 -1.80 -3.59 -5.72
CA LYS A 86 -1.96 -3.60 -4.26
C LYS A 86 -3.28 -2.94 -3.82
N ASP A 87 -3.63 -1.84 -4.47
CA ASP A 87 -4.82 -1.03 -4.18
C ASP A 87 -6.09 -1.50 -4.92
N SER A 88 -5.96 -2.50 -5.79
CA SER A 88 -7.03 -2.94 -6.70
C SER A 88 -8.32 -3.45 -6.03
N GLY A 89 -8.27 -3.75 -4.73
CA GLY A 89 -9.32 -4.51 -4.04
C GLY A 89 -9.46 -5.95 -4.53
N SER A 90 -8.56 -6.42 -5.42
CA SER A 90 -8.63 -7.77 -5.95
C SER A 90 -8.32 -8.82 -4.90
N ARG A 91 -8.98 -9.97 -5.00
CA ARG A 91 -8.63 -11.18 -4.25
C ARG A 91 -7.14 -11.55 -4.39
N TYR A 92 -6.56 -11.34 -5.57
CA TYR A 92 -5.16 -11.69 -5.87
C TYR A 92 -4.18 -10.52 -5.71
N ARG A 93 -4.60 -9.41 -5.09
CA ARG A 93 -3.79 -8.17 -4.99
C ARG A 93 -2.38 -8.42 -4.47
N ASP A 94 -2.22 -9.26 -3.46
CA ASP A 94 -0.91 -9.51 -2.84
C ASP A 94 -0.04 -10.36 -3.76
N ILE A 95 -0.58 -11.42 -4.35
CA ILE A 95 0.16 -12.27 -5.29
C ILE A 95 0.58 -11.48 -6.54
N LEU A 96 -0.31 -10.68 -7.12
CA LEU A 96 0.00 -9.85 -8.29
C LEU A 96 1.03 -8.75 -7.99
N THR A 97 0.93 -8.11 -6.82
CA THR A 97 1.93 -7.13 -6.35
C THR A 97 3.29 -7.81 -6.15
N GLY A 98 3.29 -8.97 -5.49
CA GLY A 98 4.47 -9.78 -5.25
C GLY A 98 5.15 -10.24 -6.53
N LEU A 99 4.37 -10.78 -7.46
CA LEU A 99 4.86 -11.23 -8.78
C LEU A 99 5.48 -10.08 -9.56
N SER A 100 4.83 -8.91 -9.56
CA SER A 100 5.35 -7.71 -10.21
C SER A 100 6.74 -7.33 -9.66
N LEU A 101 6.86 -7.25 -8.34
CA LEU A 101 8.12 -6.89 -7.68
C LEU A 101 9.20 -7.94 -7.87
N TYR A 102 8.82 -9.22 -7.81
CA TYR A 102 9.74 -10.32 -8.03
C TYR A 102 10.28 -10.29 -9.47
N ASN A 103 9.42 -10.09 -10.46
CA ASN A 103 9.81 -9.95 -11.85
C ASN A 103 10.74 -8.74 -12.08
N LEU A 104 10.44 -7.60 -11.47
CA LEU A 104 11.31 -6.41 -11.52
C LEU A 104 12.68 -6.67 -10.87
N GLY A 105 12.70 -7.36 -9.72
CA GLY A 105 13.92 -7.76 -9.03
C GLY A 105 14.78 -8.70 -9.88
N ARG A 106 14.17 -9.74 -10.46
CA ARG A 106 14.84 -10.66 -11.39
C ARG A 106 15.35 -9.95 -12.63
N ALA A 107 14.55 -9.09 -13.26
CA ALA A 107 14.95 -8.31 -14.42
C ALA A 107 16.17 -7.43 -14.10
N ALA A 108 16.20 -6.79 -12.92
CA ALA A 108 17.34 -6.00 -12.47
C ALA A 108 18.59 -6.83 -12.24
N HIS A 109 18.43 -8.04 -11.70
CA HIS A 109 19.54 -8.94 -11.40
C HIS A 109 20.16 -9.56 -12.67
N ILE A 110 19.35 -9.93 -13.66
CA ILE A 110 19.82 -10.59 -14.90
C ILE A 110 20.54 -9.60 -15.83
N GLY A 111 20.27 -8.29 -15.71
CA GLY A 111 20.94 -7.24 -16.47
C GLY A 111 19.93 -6.29 -17.11
N TRP A 112 19.76 -5.11 -16.50
CA TRP A 112 18.70 -4.15 -16.83
C TRP A 112 18.62 -3.80 -18.32
N PHE A 113 19.74 -3.68 -19.02
CA PHE A 113 19.82 -3.18 -20.40
C PHE A 113 19.05 -4.01 -21.44
N HIS A 114 18.74 -5.28 -21.15
CA HIS A 114 18.06 -6.17 -22.10
C HIS A 114 16.74 -6.75 -21.58
N THR A 115 16.43 -6.60 -20.29
CA THR A 115 15.32 -7.31 -19.63
C THR A 115 14.14 -6.41 -19.27
N HIS A 116 14.31 -5.08 -19.29
CA HIS A 116 13.21 -4.14 -19.01
C HIS A 116 12.23 -3.98 -20.19
N GLN A 117 12.63 -4.38 -21.39
CA GLN A 117 11.78 -4.27 -22.57
C GLN A 117 11.10 -5.59 -22.86
N TYR A 118 9.78 -5.58 -22.79
CA TYR A 118 8.94 -6.70 -23.16
C TYR A 118 8.39 -6.51 -24.57
N THR A 119 8.50 -7.54 -25.41
CA THR A 119 7.93 -7.52 -26.76
C THR A 119 6.56 -8.16 -26.72
N VAL A 120 5.50 -7.34 -26.79
CA VAL A 120 4.11 -7.83 -26.75
C VAL A 120 3.79 -8.64 -28.01
N ARG A 121 3.17 -9.79 -27.81
CA ARG A 121 2.69 -10.67 -28.89
C ARG A 121 1.15 -10.74 -28.81
N PRO A 122 0.42 -10.51 -29.91
CA PRO A 122 -1.04 -10.41 -29.86
C PRO A 122 -1.76 -11.68 -29.40
N GLU A 123 -1.16 -12.85 -29.64
CA GLU A 123 -1.74 -14.16 -29.30
C GLU A 123 -1.20 -14.73 -27.98
N GLU A 124 -0.43 -13.96 -27.21
CA GLU A 124 0.11 -14.45 -25.94
C GLU A 124 -0.93 -14.36 -24.82
N ARG A 125 -0.93 -15.39 -23.97
CA ARG A 125 -1.73 -15.46 -22.76
C ARG A 125 -0.84 -15.93 -21.63
N CYS A 126 -0.94 -15.23 -20.50
CA CYS A 126 -0.26 -15.59 -19.28
C CYS A 126 -1.26 -15.70 -18.15
N SER A 127 -1.10 -16.75 -17.37
CA SER A 127 -1.95 -17.04 -16.22
C SER A 127 -1.12 -17.51 -15.05
N LEU A 128 -1.63 -17.28 -13.85
CA LEU A 128 -1.06 -17.78 -12.62
C LEU A 128 -2.04 -18.80 -12.06
N GLN A 129 -1.52 -19.97 -11.75
CA GLN A 129 -2.27 -21.05 -11.13
C GLN A 129 -1.84 -21.15 -9.66
N VAL A 130 -2.78 -20.95 -8.75
CA VAL A 130 -2.59 -21.20 -7.31
C VAL A 130 -3.04 -22.62 -7.04
N ILE A 131 -2.10 -23.48 -6.63
CA ILE A 131 -2.35 -24.90 -6.39
C ILE A 131 -2.33 -25.15 -4.88
N GLU A 132 -3.46 -25.63 -4.35
CA GLU A 132 -3.58 -26.05 -2.95
C GLU A 132 -4.20 -27.45 -2.85
N LYS A 133 -3.36 -28.48 -2.75
CA LYS A 133 -3.76 -29.91 -2.62
C LYS A 133 -4.72 -30.37 -3.73
N ALA A 134 -6.02 -30.07 -3.58
CA ALA A 134 -7.12 -30.42 -4.47
C ALA A 134 -7.91 -29.21 -5.02
N HIS A 135 -7.61 -27.99 -4.56
CA HIS A 135 -8.22 -26.76 -5.05
C HIS A 135 -7.28 -26.08 -6.05
N PHE A 136 -7.86 -25.64 -7.17
CA PHE A 136 -7.16 -25.03 -8.28
C PHE A 136 -7.84 -23.72 -8.63
N GLU A 137 -7.07 -22.63 -8.54
CA GLU A 137 -7.52 -21.31 -8.98
C GLU A 137 -6.56 -20.79 -10.05
N GLU A 138 -7.11 -20.36 -11.17
CA GLU A 138 -6.34 -19.77 -12.27
C GLU A 138 -6.87 -18.37 -12.56
N PHE A 139 -5.96 -17.41 -12.72
CA PHE A 139 -6.30 -16.07 -13.16
C PHE A 139 -5.32 -15.57 -14.22
N GLU A 140 -5.86 -14.86 -15.21
CA GLU A 140 -5.09 -14.28 -16.31
C GLU A 140 -4.49 -12.93 -15.92
N PHE A 141 -3.27 -12.65 -16.37
CA PHE A 141 -2.58 -11.38 -16.15
C PHE A 141 -1.70 -11.02 -17.35
N PRO A 142 -1.25 -9.76 -17.47
CA PRO A 142 -0.39 -9.34 -18.59
C PRO A 142 0.96 -10.06 -18.61
N CYS A 143 1.37 -10.61 -19.75
CA CYS A 143 2.61 -11.38 -19.87
C CYS A 143 3.89 -10.63 -19.52
N PHE A 144 3.90 -9.29 -19.59
CA PHE A 144 5.06 -8.50 -19.16
C PHE A 144 5.41 -8.74 -17.67
N MET A 145 4.44 -9.16 -16.84
CA MET A 145 4.66 -9.46 -15.42
C MET A 145 5.52 -10.70 -15.19
N ILE A 146 5.71 -11.54 -16.19
CA ILE A 146 6.61 -12.68 -16.14
C ILE A 146 7.69 -12.61 -17.22
N SER A 147 7.96 -11.41 -17.74
CA SER A 147 8.96 -11.16 -18.76
C SER A 147 10.34 -11.74 -18.42
N SER A 148 10.75 -11.72 -17.15
CA SER A 148 12.02 -12.32 -16.69
C SER A 148 12.03 -13.85 -16.67
N PHE A 149 10.88 -14.50 -16.82
CA PHE A 149 10.74 -15.96 -16.92
C PHE A 149 10.63 -16.44 -18.37
N ILE A 150 10.37 -15.54 -19.31
CA ILE A 150 10.20 -15.88 -20.72
C ILE A 150 11.56 -15.77 -21.39
N GLU A 151 12.10 -16.88 -21.89
CA GLU A 151 13.30 -16.84 -22.72
C GLU A 151 13.09 -15.95 -23.94
N THR A 152 13.93 -14.94 -24.09
CA THR A 152 14.00 -14.10 -25.28
C THR A 152 14.72 -14.87 -26.39
N GLY A 153 14.06 -15.89 -26.95
CA GLY A 153 14.55 -16.60 -28.13
C GLY A 153 14.97 -15.60 -29.20
N GLY A 154 16.26 -15.57 -29.52
CA GLY A 154 17.00 -14.47 -30.16
C GLY A 154 16.66 -14.15 -31.62
N LYS A 155 15.40 -13.87 -31.93
CA LYS A 155 15.03 -13.20 -33.18
C LYS A 155 14.65 -11.76 -32.87
N LYS A 156 15.53 -10.82 -33.29
CA LYS A 156 15.22 -9.39 -33.26
C LYS A 156 13.88 -9.18 -33.97
N PRO A 157 12.88 -8.57 -33.31
CA PRO A 157 11.60 -8.31 -33.93
C PRO A 157 11.80 -7.40 -35.16
N SER A 158 11.52 -7.91 -36.35
CA SER A 158 11.78 -7.19 -37.62
C SER A 158 10.67 -6.25 -38.05
N ASN A 159 9.66 -5.95 -37.22
CA ASN A 159 8.62 -5.02 -37.60
C ASN A 159 7.86 -4.44 -36.39
N LYS A 160 7.86 -3.10 -36.26
CA LYS A 160 7.03 -2.25 -35.37
C LYS A 160 6.37 -2.96 -34.18
N THR A 161 7.14 -3.72 -33.41
CA THR A 161 6.57 -4.48 -32.31
C THR A 161 6.40 -3.52 -31.15
N ARG A 162 5.23 -3.54 -30.50
CA ARG A 162 4.97 -2.69 -29.33
C ARG A 162 5.86 -3.19 -28.19
N LEU A 163 7.04 -2.59 -28.08
CA LEU A 163 7.91 -2.75 -26.94
C LEU A 163 7.24 -2.05 -25.75
N VAL A 164 7.06 -2.79 -24.66
CA VAL A 164 6.57 -2.28 -23.39
C VAL A 164 7.76 -2.24 -22.44
N ASP A 165 8.10 -1.05 -21.97
CA ASP A 165 9.02 -0.91 -20.85
C ASP A 165 8.27 -1.33 -19.57
N ILE A 166 8.70 -2.43 -18.95
CA ILE A 166 8.10 -2.96 -17.72
C ILE A 166 8.29 -2.02 -16.53
N ALA A 167 9.22 -1.07 -16.60
CA ALA A 167 9.39 -0.04 -15.58
C ALA A 167 8.51 1.21 -15.85
N SER A 168 7.74 1.21 -16.94
CA SER A 168 6.91 2.35 -17.32
C SER A 168 5.75 2.55 -16.35
N SER A 169 5.55 3.80 -15.92
CA SER A 169 4.38 4.19 -15.12
C SER A 169 3.09 4.28 -15.94
N GLN A 170 3.15 4.14 -17.26
CA GLN A 170 1.99 4.25 -18.16
C GLN A 170 1.21 2.94 -18.32
N ILE A 171 1.67 1.84 -17.72
CA ILE A 171 1.01 0.54 -17.82
C ILE A 171 -0.33 0.57 -17.06
N ASN A 172 -1.41 0.32 -17.79
CA ASN A 172 -2.75 0.21 -17.22
C ASN A 172 -3.13 -1.26 -16.99
N VAL A 173 -3.27 -1.65 -15.71
CA VAL A 173 -3.61 -3.02 -15.31
C VAL A 173 -5.08 -3.22 -14.95
N LYS A 174 -5.89 -2.14 -14.97
CA LYS A 174 -7.34 -2.21 -14.66
C LYS A 174 -8.10 -3.31 -15.41
N PRO A 175 -7.86 -3.61 -16.70
CA PRO A 175 -8.59 -4.66 -17.41
C PRO A 175 -8.42 -6.08 -16.84
N PHE A 176 -7.36 -6.30 -16.05
CA PHE A 176 -6.98 -7.58 -15.47
C PHE A 176 -7.36 -7.70 -13.98
N ILE A 177 -7.96 -6.66 -13.42
CA ILE A 177 -8.49 -6.63 -12.05
C ILE A 177 -9.99 -6.90 -12.17
N ARG A 178 -10.39 -8.18 -12.05
CA ARG A 178 -11.80 -8.59 -12.20
C ARG A 178 -12.40 -9.18 -10.92
N ASP A 179 -11.59 -9.83 -10.11
CA ASP A 179 -12.08 -10.58 -8.96
C ASP A 179 -12.09 -9.74 -7.68
N THR A 180 -13.29 -9.37 -7.23
CA THR A 180 -13.54 -8.58 -6.00
C THR A 180 -13.84 -9.44 -4.76
N GLY A 181 -13.40 -10.70 -4.77
CA GLY A 181 -13.57 -11.62 -3.65
C GLY A 181 -12.71 -11.27 -2.42
N PRO A 182 -12.88 -12.01 -1.31
CA PRO A 182 -12.03 -11.85 -0.13
C PRO A 182 -10.56 -12.09 -0.51
N PRO A 183 -9.59 -11.36 0.09
CA PRO A 183 -8.17 -11.53 -0.20
C PRO A 183 -7.74 -12.99 -0.07
N LEU A 184 -6.93 -13.47 -1.01
CA LEU A 184 -6.41 -14.83 -0.99
C LEU A 184 -5.51 -15.02 0.25
N GLU A 185 -5.91 -15.91 1.14
CA GLU A 185 -5.08 -16.30 2.28
C GLU A 185 -3.98 -17.26 1.83
N VAL A 186 -2.80 -16.70 1.62
CA VAL A 186 -1.65 -17.50 1.19
C VAL A 186 -1.09 -18.33 2.33
N THR A 187 -1.07 -19.65 2.17
CA THR A 187 -0.43 -20.59 3.09
C THR A 187 0.99 -20.92 2.64
N LYS A 188 1.81 -21.49 3.54
CA LYS A 188 3.19 -21.88 3.20
C LYS A 188 3.28 -23.05 2.22
N ASP A 189 2.20 -23.83 2.09
CA ASP A 189 2.16 -25.03 1.26
C ASP A 189 1.66 -24.78 -0.17
N GLN A 190 1.16 -23.56 -0.45
CA GLN A 190 0.64 -23.18 -1.76
C GLN A 190 1.76 -22.89 -2.77
N GLU A 191 1.62 -23.46 -3.95
CA GLU A 191 2.52 -23.22 -5.08
C GLU A 191 1.83 -22.34 -6.13
N CYS A 192 2.55 -21.34 -6.63
CA CYS A 192 2.10 -20.46 -7.70
C CYS A 192 2.84 -20.89 -8.97
N VAL A 193 2.10 -21.42 -9.94
CA VAL A 193 2.66 -21.87 -11.21
C VAL A 193 2.36 -20.82 -12.27
N LEU A 194 3.42 -20.28 -12.86
CA LEU A 194 3.32 -19.31 -13.95
C LEU A 194 3.21 -20.07 -15.27
N TRP A 195 2.19 -19.74 -16.04
CA TRP A 195 1.94 -20.32 -17.34
C TRP A 195 2.00 -19.27 -18.45
N HIS A 196 2.58 -19.65 -19.58
CA HIS A 196 2.65 -18.87 -20.80
C HIS A 196 2.32 -19.80 -21.97
N ASN A 197 1.35 -19.42 -22.79
CA ASN A 197 0.83 -20.29 -23.85
C ASN A 197 1.81 -20.55 -25.01
N LEU A 198 2.72 -19.62 -25.29
CA LEU A 198 3.63 -19.69 -26.44
C LEU A 198 4.97 -20.38 -26.15
N THR A 199 5.27 -20.70 -24.90
CA THR A 199 6.46 -21.50 -24.58
C THR A 199 6.19 -22.94 -25.02
N THR A 200 6.78 -23.32 -26.15
CA THR A 200 6.72 -24.67 -26.75
C THR A 200 7.30 -25.73 -25.82
N GLN A 201 8.19 -25.34 -24.92
CA GLN A 201 8.57 -26.15 -23.78
C GLN A 201 7.58 -25.86 -22.65
N LYS A 202 6.98 -26.90 -22.07
CA LYS A 202 6.07 -26.85 -20.92
C LYS A 202 6.79 -26.40 -19.63
N GLU A 203 7.65 -25.39 -19.71
CA GLU A 203 8.37 -24.81 -18.58
C GLU A 203 7.37 -24.05 -17.72
N ARG A 204 6.76 -24.82 -16.82
CA ARG A 204 6.00 -24.30 -15.70
C ARG A 204 7.01 -23.70 -14.74
N ASN A 205 6.99 -22.38 -14.61
CA ASN A 205 7.85 -21.71 -13.64
C ASN A 205 7.14 -21.77 -12.28
N HIS A 206 7.64 -22.62 -11.40
CA HIS A 206 7.13 -22.75 -10.05
C HIS A 206 7.72 -21.65 -9.17
N VAL A 207 6.85 -20.89 -8.50
CA VAL A 207 7.21 -19.88 -7.52
C VAL A 207 6.40 -20.12 -6.25
N PRO A 208 7.01 -20.18 -5.06
CA PRO A 208 6.24 -20.29 -3.82
C PRO A 208 5.29 -19.09 -3.67
N CYS A 209 3.99 -19.32 -3.46
CA CYS A 209 3.05 -18.21 -3.29
C CYS A 209 3.40 -17.36 -2.05
N ALA A 210 3.88 -18.02 -0.99
CA ALA A 210 4.35 -17.34 0.21
C ALA A 210 5.54 -16.40 -0.06
N LEU A 211 6.43 -16.72 -1.00
CA LEU A 211 7.49 -15.82 -1.44
C LEU A 211 6.91 -14.57 -2.10
N LEU A 212 5.93 -14.73 -2.99
CA LEU A 212 5.26 -13.59 -3.63
C LEU A 212 4.56 -12.71 -2.58
N LYS A 213 3.95 -13.31 -1.56
CA LYS A 213 3.38 -12.57 -0.43
C LYS A 213 4.45 -11.79 0.35
N GLU A 214 5.63 -12.35 0.57
CA GLU A 214 6.76 -11.63 1.19
C GLU A 214 7.17 -10.40 0.37
N TYR A 215 7.25 -10.52 -0.96
CA TYR A 215 7.46 -9.36 -1.82
C TYR A 215 6.33 -8.33 -1.66
N ALA A 216 5.07 -8.76 -1.63
CA ALA A 216 3.94 -7.85 -1.48
C ALA A 216 3.91 -7.13 -0.14
N ASN A 217 4.47 -7.72 0.93
CA ASN A 217 4.59 -7.14 2.27
C ASN A 217 5.60 -5.99 2.34
N THR A 218 6.49 -5.88 1.34
CA THR A 218 7.39 -4.72 1.22
C THR A 218 6.66 -3.46 0.77
N VAL A 219 5.45 -3.59 0.21
CA VAL A 219 4.55 -2.46 -0.10
C VAL A 219 3.57 -2.31 1.05
N LYS A 220 3.84 -1.32 1.90
CA LYS A 220 3.06 -1.05 3.11
C LYS A 220 2.09 0.09 2.88
N PRO A 221 0.90 0.06 3.50
CA PRO A 221 0.04 1.22 3.50
C PRO A 221 0.83 2.41 4.05
N ALA A 222 0.81 3.53 3.33
CA ALA A 222 1.34 4.80 3.77
C ALA A 222 0.46 5.25 4.95
N GLY A 223 0.89 4.89 6.17
CA GLY A 223 0.30 5.44 7.37
C GLY A 223 0.52 6.95 7.40
N VAL A 224 -0.39 7.68 8.05
CA VAL A 224 -0.07 9.03 8.51
C VAL A 224 1.21 8.91 9.34
N PRO A 225 2.29 9.62 8.98
CA PRO A 225 3.57 9.45 9.66
C PRO A 225 3.42 9.58 11.17
N VAL A 226 4.16 8.78 11.94
CA VAL A 226 4.02 8.71 13.40
C VAL A 226 4.14 10.08 14.07
N TYR A 227 4.99 10.94 13.52
CA TYR A 227 5.17 12.30 14.00
C TYR A 227 3.97 13.23 13.78
N ILE A 228 2.97 12.87 12.96
CA ILE A 228 1.75 13.67 12.77
C ILE A 228 0.64 13.23 13.73
N TRP A 229 0.38 11.92 13.85
CA TRP A 229 -0.71 11.44 14.70
C TRP A 229 -0.34 11.39 16.19
N LEU A 230 0.93 11.15 16.53
CA LEU A 230 1.37 11.07 17.92
C LEU A 230 1.22 12.40 18.67
N PRO A 231 1.64 13.58 18.15
CA PRO A 231 1.40 14.85 18.83
C PRO A 231 -0.09 15.21 18.90
N THR A 232 -0.87 14.84 17.87
CA THR A 232 -2.31 15.07 17.87
C THR A 232 -2.99 14.27 18.98
N LEU A 233 -2.62 12.99 19.15
CA LEU A 233 -3.14 12.12 20.20
C LEU A 233 -2.64 12.55 21.60
N LEU A 234 -1.39 12.97 21.72
CA LEU A 234 -0.87 13.50 22.98
C LEU A 234 -1.59 14.80 23.37
N GLY A 235 -1.81 15.69 22.40
CA GLY A 235 -2.54 16.95 22.60
C GLY A 235 -3.99 16.72 23.04
N THR A 236 -4.68 15.74 22.45
CA THR A 236 -6.05 15.40 22.88
C THR A 236 -6.08 14.81 24.30
N VAL A 237 -5.14 13.93 24.64
CA VAL A 237 -5.04 13.37 26.01
C VAL A 237 -4.77 14.46 27.04
N ILE A 238 -3.84 15.38 26.77
CA ILE A 238 -3.53 16.52 27.65
C ILE A 238 -4.76 17.44 27.80
N ALA A 239 -5.44 17.76 26.69
CA ALA A 239 -6.63 18.59 26.73
C ALA A 239 -7.77 17.95 27.55
N VAL A 240 -7.99 16.64 27.39
CA VAL A 240 -8.97 15.89 28.19
C VAL A 240 -8.60 15.91 29.67
N TYR A 241 -7.32 15.67 30.00
CA TYR A 241 -6.83 15.72 31.38
C TYR A 241 -7.06 17.10 32.03
N LEU A 242 -6.67 18.18 31.34
CA LEU A 242 -6.85 19.56 31.83
C LEU A 242 -8.34 19.93 31.95
N CYS A 243 -9.19 19.47 31.02
CA CYS A 243 -10.63 19.65 31.13
C CYS A 243 -11.19 18.92 32.37
N CYS A 244 -10.81 17.66 32.60
CA CYS A 244 -11.23 16.89 33.77
C CYS A 244 -10.83 17.59 35.08
N GLU A 245 -9.59 18.04 35.22
CA GLU A 245 -9.16 18.77 36.43
C GLU A 245 -9.95 20.07 36.64
N CYS A 246 -10.21 20.84 35.56
CA CYS A 246 -11.00 22.06 35.64
C CYS A 246 -12.45 21.81 36.09
N PHE A 247 -13.09 20.76 35.54
CA PHE A 247 -14.46 20.40 35.89
C PHE A 247 -14.58 19.86 37.32
N CYS A 248 -13.59 19.09 37.80
CA CYS A 248 -13.55 18.62 39.19
C CYS A 248 -13.40 19.78 40.18
N LYS A 249 -12.53 20.77 39.91
CA LYS A 249 -12.33 21.93 40.80
C LYS A 249 -13.55 22.85 40.88
N ASN A 250 -14.36 22.94 39.84
CA ASN A 250 -15.56 23.77 39.89
C ASN A 250 -16.68 23.14 40.73
N LYS A 251 -16.76 21.80 40.82
CA LYS A 251 -17.77 21.13 41.66
C LYS A 251 -17.54 21.36 43.15
N GLU A 252 -16.30 21.47 43.62
CA GLU A 252 -16.02 21.78 45.04
C GLU A 252 -16.47 23.19 45.45
N LYS A 253 -16.42 24.16 44.53
CA LYS A 253 -16.77 25.56 44.84
C LYS A 253 -18.26 25.82 44.87
N GLU A 254 -19.06 24.97 44.24
CA GLU A 254 -20.53 25.08 44.26
C GLU A 254 -21.14 24.52 45.55
N VAL A 255 -20.49 23.55 46.22
CA VAL A 255 -21.02 22.93 47.45
C VAL A 255 -20.79 23.79 48.71
N VAL A 256 -19.91 24.80 48.66
CA VAL A 256 -19.54 25.61 49.85
C VAL A 256 -20.39 26.89 49.99
N LYS A 257 -21.41 27.12 49.15
CA LYS A 257 -22.16 28.39 49.13
C LYS A 257 -23.62 28.35 49.58
N GLU A 258 -24.13 27.22 50.06
CA GLU A 258 -25.44 27.19 50.72
C GLU A 258 -25.34 26.50 52.07
N GLU A 259 -25.04 27.29 53.10
CA GLU A 259 -25.86 27.32 54.31
C GLU A 259 -25.50 28.57 55.13
N ALA A 260 -26.45 29.50 55.21
CA ALA A 260 -26.73 30.16 56.48
C ALA A 260 -28.03 29.55 57.05
N PRO A 261 -28.15 29.41 58.37
CA PRO A 261 -28.98 28.40 59.01
C PRO A 261 -30.40 28.89 59.27
N LEU A 262 -31.36 27.96 59.28
CA LEU A 262 -32.38 27.93 60.34
C LEU A 262 -32.81 26.47 60.57
N ASN A 263 -32.29 25.89 61.66
CA ASN A 263 -32.75 24.68 62.35
C ASN A 263 -33.07 23.44 61.51
N GLU A 264 -32.20 22.42 61.52
CA GLU A 264 -32.66 21.05 61.83
C GLU A 264 -31.54 20.05 62.12
N LEU A 265 -31.97 18.95 62.73
CA LEU A 265 -31.24 17.94 63.49
C LEU A 265 -30.06 17.28 62.76
N ARG A 266 -28.96 17.15 63.50
CA ARG A 266 -27.76 16.38 63.16
C ARG A 266 -28.05 14.87 63.31
N VAL A 267 -27.85 14.09 62.25
CA VAL A 267 -27.60 12.64 62.33
C VAL A 267 -26.35 12.31 61.50
N PRO A 268 -25.33 11.65 62.07
CA PRO A 268 -24.11 11.31 61.33
C PRO A 268 -24.29 9.97 60.59
N GLY A 269 -24.13 10.01 59.26
CA GLY A 269 -24.12 8.83 58.39
C GLY A 269 -22.83 8.77 57.57
N TYR A 270 -22.08 7.69 57.79
CA TYR A 270 -20.82 7.32 57.16
C TYR A 270 -20.86 7.28 55.63
N CYS A 271 -19.75 7.62 54.97
CA CYS A 271 -19.41 7.02 53.67
C CYS A 271 -17.91 6.72 53.58
N ALA A 272 -17.65 5.52 53.08
CA ALA A 272 -16.41 4.77 53.15
C ALA A 272 -15.46 5.07 51.98
N SER A 273 -14.17 4.88 52.25
CA SER A 273 -13.06 4.89 51.30
C SER A 273 -13.08 3.61 50.44
N TYR A 274 -12.95 3.77 49.13
CA TYR A 274 -12.29 2.84 48.20
C TYR A 274 -11.50 3.63 47.17
#